data_AF-A0A2U1PC79-F1
#
_entry.id   AF-A0A2U1PC79-F1
#
_cell.length_a   1.000
_cell.length_b   1.000
_cell.length_c   1.000
_cell.angle_alpha   90.00
_cell.angle_beta   90.00
_cell.angle_gamma   90.00
#
_symmetry.space_group_name_H-M   'P 1'
#
loop_
_entity.id
_entity.type
_entity.pdbx_description
1 polymer ?
#
loop_
_entity_poly.entity_id
_entity_poly.type
_entity_poly.pdbx_seq_one_letter_code
_entity_poly.pdbx_strand_id
1 'polypeptide(L)'
;MNEAFIEEKLALPKNDLGLEESTGMAFRFVIGKTRDKSKMAELRKEVEEYDDLLLLDIEEEYSKLPYKTLAFFKAAYALYDSDFYVKADDDIYLRPDRLSLLLAKERHHTQTYLGCMKKGPVFTDPKMKWHEPLGYMIGKEYFLHAYGPIYALSADVVASLVALRNNRQVFFFSFLL
;
A
#
# COMPACT_ATOMS: atom_id res chain seq x y z
N MET A 1 8.72 1.85 -15.28
CA MET A 1 9.72 2.50 -14.41
C MET A 1 9.90 3.91 -14.93
N ASN A 2 9.26 4.85 -14.27
CA ASN A 2 9.51 6.27 -14.52
C ASN A 2 10.98 6.51 -14.19
N GLU A 3 11.69 7.25 -15.05
CA GLU A 3 13.11 7.60 -14.84
C GLU A 3 13.33 8.29 -13.48
N ALA A 4 12.29 8.92 -12.93
CA ALA A 4 12.27 9.52 -11.61
C ALA A 4 12.48 8.56 -10.42
N PHE A 5 12.23 7.24 -10.56
CA PHE A 5 12.32 6.32 -9.41
C PHE A 5 13.76 6.13 -8.90
N ILE A 6 14.76 6.27 -9.78
CA ILE A 6 16.18 6.11 -9.44
C ILE A 6 16.80 7.46 -9.03
N GLU A 7 16.32 8.59 -9.57
CA GLU A 7 16.96 9.89 -9.38
C GLU A 7 16.45 10.71 -8.18
N GLU A 8 15.23 10.47 -7.69
CA GLU A 8 14.60 11.32 -6.64
C GLU A 8 14.45 10.63 -5.27
N LYS A 9 15.11 9.48 -5.07
CA LYS A 9 15.05 8.77 -3.79
C LYS A 9 15.87 9.47 -2.71
N LEU A 10 15.25 9.67 -1.55
CA LEU A 10 15.96 9.61 -0.27
C LEU A 10 16.49 8.18 -0.14
N ALA A 11 17.67 7.90 -0.67
CA ALA A 11 18.36 6.65 -0.41
C ALA A 11 18.59 6.58 1.10
N LEU A 12 17.88 5.68 1.78
CA LEU A 12 18.13 5.44 3.20
C LEU A 12 19.39 4.58 3.28
N PRO A 13 20.53 5.12 3.78
CA PRO A 13 21.76 4.35 3.83
C PRO A 13 21.53 3.07 4.66
N LYS A 14 22.25 2.00 4.31
CA LYS A 14 22.30 0.80 5.15
C LYS A 14 22.62 1.21 6.59
N ASN A 15 21.81 0.73 7.54
CA ASN A 15 21.83 1.10 8.96
C ASN A 15 21.23 2.48 9.30
N ASP A 16 20.11 2.88 8.70
CA ASP A 16 19.27 3.95 9.27
C ASP A 16 18.50 3.51 10.54
N LEU A 17 19.22 2.83 11.44
CA LEU A 17 18.76 2.41 12.76
C LEU A 17 18.25 3.62 13.54
N GLY A 18 18.79 4.83 13.32
CA GLY A 18 18.38 6.02 14.06
C GLY A 18 16.92 6.43 13.82
N LEU A 19 16.43 6.34 12.58
CA LEU A 19 15.03 6.69 12.28
C LEU A 19 14.06 5.62 12.82
N GLU A 20 14.41 4.34 12.66
CA GLU A 20 13.60 3.23 13.16
C GLU A 20 13.60 3.21 14.70
N GLU A 21 14.74 3.38 15.36
CA GLU A 21 14.85 3.45 16.82
C GLU A 21 14.11 4.66 17.41
N SER A 22 14.13 5.81 16.72
CA SER A 22 13.48 7.04 17.22
C SER A 22 11.97 7.07 17.00
N THR A 23 11.47 6.39 15.97
CA THR A 23 10.04 6.43 15.59
C THR A 23 9.29 5.13 15.85
N GLY A 24 10.00 4.01 15.99
CA GLY A 24 9.45 2.65 16.01
C GLY A 24 8.91 2.20 14.64
N MET A 25 9.32 2.86 13.55
CA MET A 25 8.79 2.61 12.21
C MET A 25 9.89 2.16 11.25
N ALA A 26 9.68 1.02 10.59
CA ALA A 26 10.49 0.58 9.47
C ALA A 26 9.96 1.19 8.16
N PHE A 27 10.84 1.86 7.40
CA PHE A 27 10.52 2.44 6.09
C PHE A 27 11.06 1.55 4.98
N ARG A 28 10.20 1.18 4.02
CA ARG A 28 10.59 0.42 2.83
C ARG A 28 9.90 0.96 1.59
N PHE A 29 10.65 1.09 0.51
CA PHE A 29 10.13 1.42 -0.81
C PHE A 29 9.64 0.15 -1.51
N VAL A 30 8.37 0.15 -1.93
CA VAL A 30 7.75 -1.02 -2.56
C VAL A 30 7.84 -0.89 -4.07
N ILE A 31 8.49 -1.86 -4.72
CA ILE A 31 8.68 -1.85 -6.17
C ILE A 31 8.38 -3.22 -6.78
N GLY A 32 7.77 -3.24 -7.96
CA GLY A 32 7.61 -4.42 -8.78
C GLY A 32 8.77 -4.67 -9.75
N LYS A 33 8.67 -5.74 -10.52
CA LYS A 33 9.60 -6.09 -11.59
C LYS A 33 9.30 -5.29 -12.86
N THR A 34 10.31 -5.08 -13.70
CA THR A 34 10.14 -4.56 -15.05
C THR A 34 10.63 -5.57 -16.10
N ARG A 35 10.09 -5.51 -17.32
CA ARG A 35 10.55 -6.34 -18.45
C ARG A 35 11.83 -5.81 -19.08
N ASP A 36 12.16 -4.55 -18.83
CA ASP A 36 13.39 -3.93 -19.31
C ASP A 36 14.59 -4.51 -18.53
N LYS A 37 15.50 -5.17 -19.27
CA LYS A 37 16.64 -5.86 -18.68
C LYS A 37 17.68 -4.90 -18.08
N SER A 38 17.86 -3.71 -18.65
CA SER A 38 18.81 -2.72 -18.12
C SER A 38 18.31 -2.21 -16.77
N LYS A 39 17.04 -1.81 -16.76
CA LYS A 39 16.35 -1.30 -15.58
C LYS A 39 16.27 -2.33 -14.45
N MET A 40 16.02 -3.61 -14.79
CA MET A 40 16.10 -4.69 -13.81
C MET A 40 17.53 -4.94 -13.28
N ALA A 41 18.57 -4.69 -14.06
CA ALA A 41 19.95 -4.82 -13.59
C ALA A 41 20.34 -3.68 -12.64
N GLU A 42 19.92 -2.45 -12.95
CA GLU A 42 20.07 -1.29 -12.06
C GLU A 42 19.34 -1.51 -10.73
N LEU A 43 18.07 -1.95 -10.78
CA LEU A 43 17.29 -2.25 -9.59
C LEU A 43 17.94 -3.33 -8.71
N ARG A 44 18.55 -4.36 -9.31
CA ARG A 44 19.28 -5.38 -8.54
C ARG A 44 20.49 -4.81 -7.83
N LYS A 45 21.23 -3.89 -8.47
CA LYS A 45 22.35 -3.19 -7.83
C LYS A 45 21.86 -2.33 -6.68
N GLU A 46 20.74 -1.62 -6.84
CA GLU A 46 20.14 -0.81 -5.77
C GLU A 46 19.75 -1.67 -4.57
N VAL A 47 19.12 -2.84 -4.79
CA VAL A 47 18.80 -3.81 -3.71
C VAL A 47 20.06 -4.37 -3.05
N GLU A 48 21.14 -4.59 -3.82
CA GLU A 48 22.41 -5.04 -3.26
C GLU A 48 23.12 -3.94 -2.47
N GLU A 49 22.92 -2.67 -2.83
CA GLU A 49 23.57 -1.51 -2.22
C GLU A 49 22.80 -0.99 -1.00
N TYR A 50 21.47 -0.97 -1.04
CA TYR A 50 20.56 -0.44 -0.03
C TYR A 50 19.58 -1.52 0.47
N ASP A 51 19.33 -1.55 1.78
CA ASP A 51 18.39 -2.50 2.42
C ASP A 51 17.01 -1.87 2.69
N ASP A 52 16.58 -0.98 1.79
CA ASP A 52 15.38 -0.16 1.93
C ASP A 52 14.27 -0.53 0.93
N LEU A 53 14.48 -1.54 0.10
CA LEU A 53 13.56 -1.97 -0.96
C LEU A 53 12.81 -3.26 -0.61
N LEU A 54 11.49 -3.25 -0.85
CA LEU A 54 10.66 -4.44 -0.88
C LEU A 54 10.30 -4.77 -2.34
N LEU A 55 11.10 -5.64 -2.96
CA LEU A 55 10.89 -6.10 -4.33
C LEU A 55 9.78 -7.15 -4.41
N LEU A 56 8.67 -6.81 -5.05
CA LEU A 56 7.51 -7.68 -5.24
C LEU A 56 7.56 -8.43 -6.58
N ASP A 57 7.03 -9.65 -6.60
CA ASP A 57 6.84 -10.42 -7.83
C ASP A 57 5.58 -10.01 -8.60
N ILE A 58 5.50 -8.72 -8.95
CA ILE A 58 4.45 -8.13 -9.77
C ILE A 58 5.10 -7.22 -10.78
N GLU A 59 4.63 -7.24 -12.02
CA GLU A 59 5.10 -6.31 -13.04
C GLU A 59 4.65 -4.87 -12.75
N GLU A 60 5.58 -3.92 -12.81
CA GLU A 60 5.34 -2.51 -12.54
C GLU A 60 4.55 -1.86 -13.67
N GLU A 61 3.28 -1.57 -13.39
CA GLU A 61 2.34 -0.95 -14.32
C GLU A 61 1.25 -0.22 -13.53
N TYR A 62 0.83 0.95 -13.99
CA TYR A 62 -0.18 1.76 -13.30
C TYR A 62 -1.51 0.99 -13.11
N SER A 63 -1.94 0.25 -14.13
CA SER A 63 -3.15 -0.58 -14.09
C SER A 63 -3.07 -1.70 -13.04
N LYS A 64 -1.87 -2.05 -12.58
CA LYS A 64 -1.61 -3.12 -11.60
C LYS A 64 -1.43 -2.61 -10.16
N LEU A 65 -1.58 -1.30 -9.91
CA LEU A 65 -1.47 -0.72 -8.58
C LEU A 65 -2.33 -1.42 -7.50
N PRO A 66 -3.59 -1.85 -7.77
CA PRO A 66 -4.37 -2.60 -6.79
C PRO A 66 -3.71 -3.94 -6.41
N TYR A 67 -3.15 -4.66 -7.39
CA TYR A 67 -2.44 -5.92 -7.13
C TYR A 67 -1.11 -5.70 -6.41
N LYS A 68 -0.37 -4.64 -6.78
CA LYS A 68 0.86 -4.21 -6.08
C LYS A 68 0.56 -3.88 -4.61
N THR A 69 -0.54 -3.18 -4.35
CA THR A 69 -0.99 -2.85 -2.98
C THR A 69 -1.31 -4.10 -2.17
N LEU A 70 -2.04 -5.06 -2.76
CA LEU A 70 -2.34 -6.33 -2.08
C LEU A 70 -1.06 -7.13 -1.80
N ALA A 71 -0.15 -7.21 -2.76
CA ALA A 71 1.12 -7.91 -2.60
C ALA A 71 2.02 -7.23 -1.57
N PHE A 72 2.01 -5.90 -1.48
CA PHE A 72 2.65 -5.14 -0.41
C PHE A 72 2.14 -5.61 0.95
N PHE A 73 0.82 -5.55 1.19
CA PHE A 73 0.28 -5.95 2.49
C PHE A 73 0.58 -7.41 2.82
N LYS A 74 0.54 -8.31 1.83
CA LYS A 74 0.92 -9.73 2.01
C LYS A 74 2.39 -9.90 2.39
N ALA A 75 3.29 -9.24 1.67
CA ALA A 75 4.72 -9.34 1.92
C ALA A 75 5.10 -8.67 3.25
N ALA A 76 4.58 -7.46 3.51
CA ALA A 76 4.85 -6.74 4.74
C ALA A 76 4.35 -7.51 5.97
N TYR A 77 3.14 -8.06 5.92
CA TYR A 77 2.59 -8.88 7.02
C TYR A 77 3.39 -10.15 7.28
N ALA A 78 3.98 -10.75 6.25
CA ALA A 78 4.81 -11.94 6.38
C ALA A 78 6.23 -11.65 6.91
N LEU A 79 6.74 -10.43 6.68
CA LEU A 79 8.13 -10.06 6.98
C LEU A 79 8.29 -9.23 8.25
N TYR A 80 7.27 -8.45 8.62
CA TYR A 80 7.32 -7.51 9.72
C TYR A 80 6.17 -7.76 10.69
N ASP A 81 6.50 -7.99 11.95
CA ASP A 81 5.53 -8.01 13.04
C ASP A 81 5.26 -6.56 13.46
N SER A 82 4.08 -6.03 13.17
CA SER A 82 3.77 -4.60 13.34
C SER A 82 2.30 -4.39 13.66
N ASP A 83 1.99 -3.45 14.57
CA ASP A 83 0.62 -3.12 14.94
C ASP A 83 -0.17 -2.48 13.78
N PHE A 84 0.54 -1.77 12.90
CA PHE A 84 0.00 -1.08 11.74
C PHE A 84 0.91 -1.22 10.52
N TYR A 85 0.29 -1.33 9.35
CA TYR A 85 0.94 -1.28 8.05
C TYR A 85 0.45 -0.05 7.30
N VAL A 86 1.39 0.80 6.89
CA VAL A 86 1.09 2.09 6.25
C VAL A 86 1.47 2.05 4.78
N LYS A 87 0.52 2.40 3.92
CA LYS A 87 0.80 2.72 2.52
C LYS A 87 0.95 4.22 2.40
N ALA A 88 2.01 4.68 1.72
CA ALA A 88 2.22 6.06 1.32
C ALA A 88 2.65 6.13 -0.16
N ASP A 89 2.28 7.19 -0.87
CA ASP A 89 2.91 7.56 -2.15
C ASP A 89 4.28 8.22 -1.90
N ASP A 90 5.14 8.22 -2.92
CA ASP A 90 6.48 8.82 -2.89
C ASP A 90 6.47 10.36 -3.08
N ASP A 91 5.33 10.92 -3.52
CA ASP A 91 5.15 12.35 -3.81
C ASP A 91 4.48 13.14 -2.66
N ILE A 92 4.59 12.65 -1.42
CA ILE A 92 4.01 13.29 -0.23
C ILE A 92 5.07 13.74 0.77
N TYR A 93 4.76 14.79 1.51
CA TYR A 93 5.52 15.16 2.71
C TYR A 93 5.01 14.39 3.93
N LEU A 94 5.88 13.60 4.56
CA LEU A 94 5.56 12.81 5.75
C LEU A 94 6.23 13.39 7.01
N ARG A 95 5.49 13.34 8.12
CA ARG A 95 6.01 13.61 9.47
C ARG A 95 6.01 12.33 10.32
N PRO A 96 7.11 11.57 10.35
CA PRO A 96 7.20 10.31 11.09
C PRO A 96 6.87 10.44 12.58
N ASP A 97 7.34 11.51 13.21
CA ASP A 97 7.08 11.83 14.63
C ASP A 97 5.57 11.90 14.94
N ARG A 98 4.81 12.58 14.07
CA ARG A 98 3.36 12.73 14.24
C ARG A 98 2.60 11.48 13.88
N LEU A 99 3.05 10.76 12.86
CA LEU A 99 2.43 9.51 12.45
C LEU A 99 2.59 8.45 13.55
N SER A 100 3.80 8.28 14.11
CA SER A 100 4.05 7.35 15.21
C SER A 100 3.14 7.61 16.40
N LEU A 101 3.03 8.88 16.85
CA LEU A 101 2.11 9.28 17.93
C LEU A 101 0.63 8.98 17.61
N LEU A 102 0.22 9.17 16.35
CA LEU A 102 -1.14 8.84 15.92
C LEU A 102 -1.39 7.32 15.97
N LEU A 103 -0.45 6.52 15.49
CA LEU A 103 -0.59 5.06 15.44
C LEU A 103 -0.58 4.46 16.85
N ALA A 104 0.28 4.94 17.75
CA ALA A 104 0.39 4.50 19.14
C ALA A 104 -0.82 4.84 20.03
N LYS A 105 -1.77 5.66 19.56
CA LYS A 105 -2.95 6.02 20.34
C LYS A 105 -3.81 4.80 20.63
N GLU A 106 -4.21 4.61 21.89
CA GLU A 106 -5.14 3.56 22.28
C GLU A 106 -6.49 3.70 21.55
N ARG A 107 -7.05 2.55 21.16
CA ARG A 107 -8.34 2.44 20.48
C ARG A 107 -9.14 1.32 21.11
N HIS A 108 -10.45 1.52 21.19
CA HIS A 108 -11.37 0.50 21.71
C HIS A 108 -11.51 -0.73 20.80
N HIS A 109 -11.22 -0.59 19.52
CA HIS A 109 -11.33 -1.64 18.53
C HIS A 109 -9.97 -1.92 17.88
N THR A 110 -9.64 -3.19 17.71
CA THR A 110 -8.35 -3.63 17.16
C THR A 110 -8.31 -3.51 15.64
N GLN A 111 -9.45 -3.66 14.95
CA GLN A 111 -9.54 -3.40 13.52
C GLN A 111 -9.66 -1.90 13.27
N THR A 112 -8.63 -1.31 12.69
CA THR A 112 -8.56 0.13 12.43
C THR A 112 -8.13 0.37 10.98
N TYR A 113 -8.89 1.19 10.28
CA TYR A 113 -8.54 1.76 8.97
C TYR A 113 -8.49 3.28 9.09
N LEU A 114 -7.30 3.86 8.90
CA LEU A 114 -7.04 5.30 9.05
C LEU A 114 -6.60 5.91 7.74
N GLY A 115 -7.06 7.13 7.49
CA GLY A 115 -6.59 7.98 6.41
C GLY A 115 -7.50 9.18 6.24
N CYS A 116 -7.30 9.92 5.16
CA CYS A 116 -8.25 10.97 4.77
C CYS A 116 -9.50 10.29 4.20
N MET A 117 -10.46 9.96 5.05
CA MET A 117 -11.68 9.25 4.67
C MET A 117 -12.58 10.13 3.81
N LYS A 118 -12.97 9.62 2.64
CA LYS A 118 -13.77 10.33 1.64
C LYS A 118 -14.92 9.46 1.13
N LYS A 119 -15.95 10.15 0.67
CA LYS A 119 -17.05 9.63 -0.14
C LYS A 119 -17.26 10.58 -1.30
N GLY A 120 -17.77 10.09 -2.43
CA GLY A 120 -18.01 10.94 -3.60
C GLY A 120 -18.70 10.19 -4.72
N PRO A 121 -19.08 10.91 -5.79
CA PRO A 121 -19.75 10.31 -6.93
C PRO A 121 -18.84 9.33 -7.66
N VAL A 122 -19.42 8.26 -8.19
CA VAL A 122 -18.72 7.37 -9.14
C VAL A 122 -18.56 8.11 -10.47
N PHE A 123 -17.34 8.14 -11.01
CA PHE A 123 -17.06 8.86 -12.24
C PHE A 123 -17.44 8.00 -13.45
N THR A 124 -18.61 8.24 -14.04
CA THR A 124 -19.12 7.48 -15.20
C THR A 124 -18.88 8.16 -16.55
N ASP A 125 -18.24 9.35 -16.58
CA ASP A 125 -17.88 10.04 -17.82
C ASP A 125 -16.51 9.51 -18.33
N PRO A 126 -16.44 8.94 -19.55
CA PRO A 126 -15.20 8.45 -20.16
C PRO A 126 -14.09 9.50 -20.30
N LYS A 127 -14.41 10.80 -20.23
CA LYS A 127 -13.43 11.89 -20.31
C LYS A 127 -12.74 12.20 -18.98
N MET A 128 -13.27 11.68 -17.87
CA MET A 128 -12.67 11.90 -16.56
C MET A 128 -11.51 10.94 -16.31
N LYS A 129 -10.43 11.43 -15.68
CA LYS A 129 -9.23 10.65 -15.33
C LYS A 129 -9.54 9.35 -14.61
N TRP A 130 -10.56 9.37 -13.75
CA TRP A 130 -10.96 8.26 -12.88
C TRP A 130 -12.22 7.55 -13.36
N HIS A 131 -12.48 7.58 -14.68
CA HIS A 131 -13.62 6.91 -15.27
C HIS A 131 -13.70 5.44 -14.86
N GLU A 132 -14.85 5.05 -14.31
CA GLU A 132 -15.16 3.69 -13.91
C GLU A 132 -16.12 3.05 -14.95
N PRO A 133 -15.61 2.23 -15.88
CA PRO A 133 -16.43 1.62 -16.94
C PRO A 133 -17.52 0.71 -16.38
N LEU A 134 -17.34 0.20 -15.16
CA LEU A 134 -18.29 -0.66 -14.48
C LEU A 134 -19.05 0.08 -13.36
N GLY A 135 -19.18 1.41 -13.48
CA GLY A 135 -19.75 2.25 -12.42
C GLY A 135 -21.18 1.86 -12.03
N TYR A 136 -21.93 1.27 -12.98
CA TYR A 136 -23.26 0.73 -12.72
C TYR A 136 -23.29 -0.37 -11.64
N MET A 137 -22.19 -1.11 -11.43
CA MET A 137 -22.08 -2.11 -10.36
C MET A 137 -21.80 -1.49 -8.99
N ILE A 138 -21.16 -0.33 -8.95
CA ILE A 138 -20.83 0.38 -7.71
C ILE A 138 -22.02 1.24 -7.24
N GLY A 139 -22.75 1.81 -8.19
CA GLY A 139 -23.86 2.72 -7.94
C GLY A 139 -23.48 4.19 -8.12
N LYS A 140 -24.20 5.09 -7.45
CA LYS A 140 -24.01 6.54 -7.62
C LYS A 140 -22.80 7.10 -6.87
N GLU A 141 -22.41 6.46 -5.78
CA GLU A 141 -21.36 6.95 -4.88
C GLU A 141 -20.43 5.81 -4.47
N TYR A 142 -19.14 6.12 -4.32
CA TYR A 142 -18.19 5.19 -3.73
C TYR A 142 -18.52 4.90 -2.25
N PHE A 143 -18.11 3.74 -1.76
CA PHE A 143 -18.08 3.45 -0.34
C PHE A 143 -17.09 4.38 0.38
N LEU A 144 -17.23 4.50 1.71
CA LEU A 144 -16.29 5.28 2.51
C LEU A 144 -14.90 4.64 2.44
N HIS A 145 -13.91 5.35 1.92
CA HIS A 145 -12.54 4.86 1.74
C HIS A 145 -11.51 5.95 2.05
N ALA A 146 -10.29 5.55 2.37
CA ALA A 146 -9.20 6.50 2.55
C ALA A 146 -8.70 6.99 1.18
N TYR A 147 -8.33 8.27 1.12
CA TYR A 147 -7.69 8.85 -0.05
C TYR A 147 -6.32 8.19 -0.33
N GLY A 148 -5.98 8.08 -1.62
CA GLY A 148 -4.82 7.33 -2.11
C GLY A 148 -3.44 7.68 -1.50
N PRO A 149 -3.09 8.96 -1.28
CA PRO A 149 -1.73 9.36 -0.89
C PRO A 149 -1.18 8.69 0.35
N ILE A 150 -1.99 8.50 1.39
CA ILE A 150 -1.56 7.79 2.60
C ILE A 150 -2.74 7.20 3.38
N TYR A 151 -2.59 5.96 3.83
CA TYR A 151 -3.49 5.31 4.77
C TYR A 151 -2.81 4.20 5.56
N ALA A 152 -3.35 3.89 6.75
CA ALA A 152 -2.83 2.86 7.65
C ALA A 152 -3.92 1.82 7.96
N LEU A 153 -3.52 0.55 7.96
CA LEU A 153 -4.36 -0.58 8.34
C LEU A 153 -3.75 -1.25 9.58
N SER A 154 -4.57 -1.57 10.57
CA SER A 154 -4.08 -2.36 11.72
C SER A 154 -3.74 -3.79 11.32
N ALA A 155 -2.91 -4.46 12.12
CA ALA A 155 -2.52 -5.85 11.93
C ALA A 155 -3.73 -6.76 11.69
N ASP A 156 -4.81 -6.62 12.47
CA ASP A 156 -6.04 -7.41 12.32
C ASP A 156 -6.75 -7.20 10.97
N VAL A 157 -6.75 -5.96 10.46
CA VAL A 157 -7.33 -5.66 9.15
C VAL A 157 -6.48 -6.27 8.05
N VAL A 158 -5.16 -6.15 8.16
CA VAL A 158 -4.23 -6.76 7.19
C VAL A 158 -4.31 -8.28 7.26
N ALA A 159 -4.37 -8.88 8.45
CA ALA A 159 -4.55 -10.33 8.67
C ALA A 159 -5.80 -10.83 7.93
N SER A 160 -6.91 -10.10 8.05
CA SER A 160 -8.16 -10.40 7.34
C SER A 160 -7.98 -10.29 5.82
N LEU A 161 -7.30 -9.24 5.34
CA LEU A 161 -7.01 -9.01 3.92
C LEU A 161 -6.12 -10.10 3.32
N VAL A 162 -5.07 -10.53 4.03
CA VAL A 162 -4.13 -11.55 3.53
C VAL A 162 -4.74 -12.96 3.58
N ALA A 163 -5.65 -13.22 4.52
CA ALA A 163 -6.40 -14.46 4.63
C ALA A 163 -7.41 -14.66 3.49
N LEU A 164 -7.81 -13.59 2.79
CA LEU A 164 -8.61 -13.71 1.57
C LEU A 164 -7.83 -14.51 0.53
N ARG A 165 -8.37 -15.69 0.18
CA ARG A 165 -7.80 -16.55 -0.86
C ARG A 165 -7.79 -15.81 -2.18
N ASN A 166 -6.61 -15.75 -2.83
CA ASN A 166 -6.46 -15.23 -4.19
C ASN A 166 -7.55 -15.87 -5.09
N ASN A 167 -8.35 -15.02 -5.75
CA ASN A 167 -9.25 -15.37 -6.84
C ASN A 167 -10.49 -16.24 -6.54
N ARG A 168 -11.10 -16.21 -5.34
CA ARG A 168 -12.46 -16.77 -5.16
C ARG A 168 -13.42 -15.80 -4.47
N GLN A 169 -14.44 -15.37 -5.21
CA GLN A 169 -15.67 -14.86 -4.60
C GLN A 169 -16.41 -16.06 -4.01
N VAL A 170 -16.31 -16.25 -2.69
CA VAL A 170 -17.08 -17.28 -1.98
C VAL A 170 -18.32 -16.61 -1.41
N PHE A 171 -19.47 -16.83 -2.06
CA PHE A 171 -20.76 -16.44 -1.51
C PHE A 171 -21.33 -17.62 -0.72
N PHE A 172 -21.48 -17.45 0.60
CA PHE A 172 -22.18 -18.39 1.45
C PHE A 172 -23.64 -17.92 1.59
N PHE A 173 -24.58 -18.73 1.15
CA PHE A 173 -26.01 -18.50 1.32
C PHE A 173 -26.58 -19.66 2.13
N SER A 174 -27.21 -19.38 3.26
CA SER A 174 -27.94 -20.37 4.05
C SER A 174 -29.38 -19.87 4.19
N PHE A 175 -30.33 -20.71 3.81
CA PHE A 175 -31.71 -20.57 4.28
C PHE A 175 -31.79 -21.25 5.64
N LEU A 176 -32.14 -20.49 6.67
CA LEU A 176 -32.70 -21.06 7.89
C LEU A 176 -34.20 -21.26 7.62
N LEU A 177 -34.68 -22.49 7.82
CA LEU A 177 -36.11 -22.79 7.92
C LEU A 177 -36.67 -22.23 9.23
#